data_AF-A0A819ISD1-F1
#
_entry.id   AF-A0A819ISD1-F1
#
_cell.length_a   1.000
_cell.length_b   1.000
_cell.length_c   1.000
_cell.angle_alpha   90.00
_cell.angle_beta   90.00
_cell.angle_gamma   90.00
#
_symmetry.space_group_name_H-M   'P 1'
#
loop_
_entity.id
_entity.type
_entity.pdbx_description
1 polymer ?
#
loop_
_entity_poly.entity_id
_entity_poly.type
_entity_poly.pdbx_seq_one_letter_code
_entity_poly.pdbx_strand_id
1 'polypeptide(L)'
;MISLAEQDETNFYKLALIAYENLQKHESFDLTTIFNESEFEHWTLDLSKSDDDLLVNNQFFYDVAVVHVTPSSIKVMPYERILGNRVLRQPDFSDINEFCLVYFKPDKDDEYIKTNLHYEVVLKRGILLCNRRYYLFGASNSQLQQHSYWFIRADSYEEVDEKRAKLGDFSGITNVGKYITRLGLWFSKTMPSKITLKYAEDFDQSIQNSDYCVTMIDDIKRNDYCFTDGNGFISKGLAKVVAKNLGYPTEYLDLDIYPSAYQIRMAGCKGLVVVEPKSTSD
;
A
#
# COMPACT_ATOMS: atom_id res chain seq x y z
N MET A 1 -18.69 -16.48 -6.94
CA MET A 1 -17.37 -15.96 -6.51
C MET A 1 -17.11 -14.54 -7.01
N ILE A 2 -17.04 -14.26 -8.31
CA ILE A 2 -16.74 -12.90 -8.81
C ILE A 2 -17.83 -11.89 -8.37
N SER A 3 -19.11 -12.19 -8.55
CA SER A 3 -20.17 -11.22 -8.19
C SER A 3 -20.46 -11.06 -6.68
N LEU A 4 -19.95 -11.96 -5.82
CA LEU A 4 -20.11 -11.87 -4.35
C LEU A 4 -18.90 -11.21 -3.69
N ALA A 5 -17.70 -11.41 -4.24
CA ALA A 5 -16.48 -10.71 -3.82
C ALA A 5 -16.45 -9.25 -4.32
N GLU A 6 -17.19 -8.93 -5.39
CA GLU A 6 -17.28 -7.58 -5.93
C GLU A 6 -18.26 -6.66 -5.18
N GLN A 7 -19.11 -7.20 -4.29
CA GLN A 7 -20.18 -6.42 -3.65
C GLN A 7 -19.86 -5.91 -2.24
N ASP A 8 -19.02 -6.61 -1.45
CA ASP A 8 -18.66 -6.19 -0.09
C ASP A 8 -17.46 -7.01 0.47
N GLU A 9 -16.39 -6.34 0.93
CA GLU A 9 -15.24 -6.99 1.60
C GLU A 9 -15.68 -7.81 2.81
N THR A 10 -16.76 -7.40 3.48
CA THR A 10 -17.34 -8.07 4.65
C THR A 10 -17.83 -9.48 4.34
N ASN A 11 -18.36 -9.69 3.14
CA ASN A 11 -18.84 -11.02 2.71
C ASN A 11 -17.69 -11.97 2.40
N PHE A 12 -16.56 -11.45 1.93
CA PHE A 12 -15.35 -12.25 1.70
C PHE A 12 -14.80 -12.83 3.01
N TYR A 13 -14.75 -12.03 4.08
CA TYR A 13 -14.32 -12.52 5.40
C TYR A 13 -15.25 -13.60 5.96
N LYS A 14 -16.57 -13.43 5.81
CA LYS A 14 -17.55 -14.45 6.23
C LYS A 14 -17.34 -15.77 5.49
N LEU A 15 -17.15 -15.70 4.17
CA LEU A 15 -16.87 -16.87 3.31
C LEU A 15 -15.57 -17.58 3.72
N ALA A 16 -14.51 -16.83 4.01
CA ALA A 16 -13.22 -17.38 4.43
C ALA A 16 -13.32 -18.10 5.80
N LEU A 17 -14.12 -17.55 6.72
CA LEU A 17 -14.32 -18.13 8.05
C LEU A 17 -15.11 -19.46 7.99
N ILE A 18 -16.20 -19.48 7.22
CA ILE A 18 -17.00 -20.70 6.98
C ILE A 18 -16.14 -21.80 6.34
N ALA A 19 -15.28 -21.41 5.40
CA ALA A 19 -14.37 -22.36 4.77
C ALA A 19 -13.35 -22.94 5.74
N TYR A 20 -12.80 -22.10 6.62
CA TYR A 20 -11.85 -22.52 7.64
C TYR A 20 -12.47 -23.45 8.68
N GLU A 21 -13.68 -23.17 9.17
CA GLU A 21 -14.37 -24.02 10.15
C GLU A 21 -14.76 -25.39 9.58
N ASN A 22 -15.17 -25.45 8.32
CA ASN A 22 -15.47 -26.71 7.65
C ASN A 22 -14.19 -27.54 7.42
N LEU A 23 -13.07 -26.91 7.08
CA LEU A 23 -11.76 -27.56 6.98
C LEU A 23 -11.26 -28.11 8.33
N GLN A 24 -11.69 -27.54 9.46
CA GLN A 24 -11.37 -28.09 10.78
C GLN A 24 -12.19 -29.33 11.12
N LYS A 25 -13.42 -29.44 10.60
CA LYS A 25 -14.34 -30.55 10.89
C LYS A 25 -14.23 -31.69 9.89
N HIS A 26 -13.72 -31.42 8.68
CA HIS A 26 -13.62 -32.38 7.59
C HIS A 26 -12.22 -32.31 6.95
N GLU A 27 -11.61 -33.47 6.66
CA GLU A 27 -10.28 -33.54 6.03
C GLU A 27 -10.24 -32.94 4.60
N SER A 28 -11.41 -32.70 4.00
CA SER A 28 -11.55 -32.08 2.69
C SER A 28 -12.75 -31.13 2.66
N PHE A 29 -12.61 -30.03 1.92
CA PHE A 29 -13.61 -28.98 1.82
C PHE A 29 -14.23 -28.96 0.42
N ASP A 30 -15.52 -29.30 0.35
CA ASP A 30 -16.30 -29.17 -0.88
C ASP A 30 -16.73 -27.71 -1.05
N LEU A 31 -16.16 -27.05 -2.06
CA LEU A 31 -16.42 -25.65 -2.37
C LEU A 31 -17.91 -25.37 -2.68
N THR A 32 -18.70 -26.39 -3.00
CA THR A 32 -20.13 -26.23 -3.32
C THR A 32 -20.99 -25.94 -2.08
N THR A 33 -20.56 -26.35 -0.89
CA THR A 33 -21.29 -26.14 0.38
C THR A 33 -21.38 -24.68 0.78
N ILE A 34 -20.41 -23.86 0.36
CA ILE A 34 -20.35 -22.40 0.61
C ILE A 34 -21.54 -21.66 -0.05
N PHE A 35 -22.16 -22.24 -1.07
CA PHE A 35 -23.19 -21.60 -1.88
C PHE A 35 -24.62 -21.96 -1.46
N ASN A 36 -24.82 -22.69 -0.35
CA ASN A 36 -26.16 -22.95 0.18
C ASN A 36 -26.63 -21.75 1.03
N GLU A 37 -27.51 -20.93 0.44
CA GLU A 37 -28.05 -19.71 1.05
C GLU A 37 -28.77 -19.93 2.38
N SER A 38 -29.28 -21.15 2.65
CA SER A 38 -30.04 -21.46 3.86
C SER A 38 -29.23 -21.37 5.17
N GLU A 39 -27.90 -21.42 5.12
CA GLU A 39 -27.05 -21.22 6.31
C GLU A 39 -26.64 -19.76 6.52
N PHE A 40 -26.87 -18.87 5.55
CA PHE A 40 -26.49 -17.45 5.62
C PHE A 40 -27.48 -16.59 6.41
N GLU A 41 -28.77 -16.95 6.44
CA GLU A 41 -29.83 -16.14 7.05
C GLU A 41 -29.73 -16.00 8.58
N HIS A 42 -29.02 -16.90 9.26
CA HIS A 42 -28.85 -16.86 10.72
C HIS A 42 -27.71 -15.95 11.19
N TRP A 43 -26.93 -15.35 10.29
CA TRP A 43 -25.74 -14.54 10.61
C TRP A 43 -25.91 -13.07 10.20
N THR A 44 -26.96 -12.44 10.71
CA THR A 44 -27.14 -10.98 10.64
C THR A 44 -26.29 -10.29 11.71
N LEU A 45 -25.22 -9.62 11.28
CA LEU A 45 -24.57 -8.60 12.11
C LEU A 45 -25.57 -7.44 12.27
N ASP A 46 -25.76 -6.97 13.51
CA ASP A 46 -26.59 -5.81 13.80
C ASP A 46 -25.90 -4.53 13.29
N LEU A 47 -26.36 -4.04 12.13
CA LEU A 47 -25.86 -2.84 11.44
C LEU A 47 -26.40 -1.53 12.05
N SER A 48 -27.05 -1.56 13.22
CA SER A 48 -27.61 -0.37 13.88
C SER A 48 -26.58 0.54 14.55
N LYS A 49 -25.30 0.15 14.59
CA LYS A 49 -24.21 1.05 15.00
C LYS A 49 -23.80 1.89 13.79
N SER A 50 -24.27 3.13 13.77
CA SER A 50 -24.02 4.12 12.72
C SER A 50 -22.55 4.16 12.27
N ASP A 51 -22.33 4.04 10.97
CA ASP A 51 -21.04 4.22 10.27
C ASP A 51 -20.35 5.57 10.58
N ASP A 52 -21.11 6.54 11.09
CA ASP A 52 -20.64 7.90 11.35
C ASP A 52 -19.54 8.01 12.42
N ASP A 53 -19.45 7.09 13.37
CA ASP A 53 -18.41 7.14 14.43
C ASP A 53 -17.06 6.54 13.99
N LEU A 54 -17.00 5.76 12.90
CA LEU A 54 -15.75 5.22 12.33
C LEU A 54 -15.10 6.18 11.31
N LEU A 55 -15.83 7.21 10.87
CA LEU A 55 -15.42 8.16 9.83
C LEU A 55 -14.60 9.35 10.36
N VAL A 56 -14.46 9.51 11.68
CA VAL A 56 -13.97 10.76 12.25
C VAL A 56 -12.46 11.00 12.09
N ASN A 57 -11.64 10.04 11.60
CA ASN A 57 -10.19 10.30 11.38
C ASN A 57 -9.48 9.39 10.34
N ASN A 58 -10.19 8.80 9.38
CA ASN A 58 -9.73 7.61 8.66
C ASN A 58 -9.60 7.74 7.13
N GLN A 59 -9.03 8.84 6.60
CA GLN A 59 -8.90 9.01 5.14
C GLN A 59 -7.72 8.20 4.56
N PHE A 60 -7.92 6.89 4.40
CA PHE A 60 -7.00 6.04 3.62
C PHE A 60 -7.02 6.36 2.13
N PHE A 61 -8.08 7.02 1.66
CA PHE A 61 -8.34 7.31 0.26
C PHE A 61 -8.21 8.79 -0.06
N TYR A 62 -7.69 9.09 -1.24
CA TYR A 62 -7.44 10.44 -1.74
C TYR A 62 -8.11 10.62 -3.09
N ASP A 63 -8.72 11.78 -3.32
CA ASP A 63 -9.17 12.19 -4.66
C ASP A 63 -8.01 12.92 -5.34
N VAL A 64 -7.53 12.37 -6.45
CA VAL A 64 -6.36 12.91 -7.16
C VAL A 64 -6.70 13.31 -8.58
N ALA A 65 -6.11 14.41 -9.04
CA ALA A 65 -6.28 14.88 -10.40
C ALA A 65 -5.65 13.87 -11.37
N VAL A 66 -6.39 13.47 -12.40
CA VAL A 66 -5.95 12.49 -13.39
C VAL A 66 -5.84 13.09 -14.77
N VAL A 67 -4.76 12.75 -15.47
CA VAL A 67 -4.55 13.11 -16.88
C VAL A 67 -4.21 11.88 -17.69
N HIS A 68 -4.88 11.71 -18.82
CA HIS A 68 -4.48 10.76 -19.83
C HIS A 68 -3.68 11.47 -20.92
N VAL A 69 -2.47 11.00 -21.16
CA VAL A 69 -1.63 11.45 -22.26
C VAL A 69 -1.63 10.35 -23.30
N THR A 70 -1.99 10.71 -24.51
CA THR A 70 -1.94 9.84 -25.68
C THR A 70 -0.94 10.37 -26.70
N PRO A 71 -0.56 9.61 -27.72
CA PRO A 71 0.35 10.08 -28.76
C PRO A 71 -0.07 11.43 -29.36
N SER A 72 -1.38 11.64 -29.55
CA SER A 72 -1.93 12.84 -30.19
C SER A 72 -2.53 13.88 -29.23
N SER A 73 -2.78 13.55 -27.95
CA SER A 73 -3.60 14.42 -27.10
C SER A 73 -3.27 14.33 -25.60
N ILE A 74 -3.67 15.36 -24.86
CA ILE A 74 -3.72 15.36 -23.39
C ILE A 74 -5.19 15.56 -23.01
N LYS A 75 -5.73 14.64 -22.21
CA LYS A 75 -7.12 14.64 -21.75
C LYS A 75 -7.15 14.75 -20.23
N VAL A 76 -7.76 15.81 -19.73
CA VAL A 76 -8.05 15.95 -18.29
C VAL A 76 -9.23 15.06 -17.95
N MET A 77 -9.09 14.23 -16.94
CA MET A 77 -10.10 13.27 -16.51
C MET A 77 -10.75 13.74 -15.20
N PRO A 78 -11.91 13.18 -14.82
CA PRO A 78 -12.44 13.33 -13.47
C PRO A 78 -11.41 12.89 -12.43
N TYR A 79 -11.55 13.41 -11.21
CA TYR A 79 -10.75 12.96 -10.07
C TYR A 79 -10.93 11.45 -9.87
N GLU A 80 -9.83 10.76 -9.60
CA GLU A 80 -9.85 9.34 -9.26
C GLU A 80 -9.67 9.18 -7.75
N ARG A 81 -10.55 8.40 -7.12
CA ARG A 81 -10.38 8.03 -5.72
C ARG A 81 -9.44 6.84 -5.62
N ILE A 82 -8.28 7.04 -5.00
CA ILE A 82 -7.26 6.01 -4.87
C ILE A 82 -6.92 5.73 -3.41
N LEU A 83 -6.44 4.51 -3.13
CA LEU A 83 -5.76 4.23 -1.88
C LEU A 83 -4.45 5.03 -1.80
N GLY A 84 -4.22 5.67 -0.66
CA GLY A 84 -3.06 6.49 -0.42
C GLY A 84 -1.73 5.74 -0.46
N ASN A 85 -0.66 6.49 -0.73
CA ASN A 85 0.71 6.04 -0.63
C ASN A 85 1.48 6.91 0.37
N ARG A 86 2.76 6.61 0.60
CA ARG A 86 3.54 7.31 1.64
C ARG A 86 3.80 8.76 1.26
N VAL A 87 3.95 9.08 -0.03
CA VAL A 87 4.13 10.47 -0.49
C VAL A 87 2.92 11.32 -0.12
N LEU A 88 1.70 10.84 -0.37
CA LEU A 88 0.46 11.57 -0.08
C LEU A 88 0.19 11.78 1.43
N ARG A 89 0.93 11.06 2.28
CA ARG A 89 0.87 11.19 3.74
C ARG A 89 2.02 12.01 4.32
N GLN A 90 2.98 12.42 3.49
CA GLN A 90 4.14 13.14 3.98
C GLN A 90 3.73 14.57 4.37
N PRO A 91 4.05 15.04 5.59
CA PRO A 91 3.63 16.36 6.06
C PRO A 91 4.07 17.53 5.16
N ASP A 92 5.20 17.37 4.47
CA ASP A 92 5.72 18.36 3.53
C ASP A 92 4.87 18.55 2.26
N PHE A 93 3.92 17.64 2.00
CA PHE A 93 3.02 17.66 0.85
C PHE A 93 1.55 17.62 1.29
N SER A 94 1.13 18.64 2.03
CA SER A 94 -0.21 18.70 2.63
C SER A 94 -1.34 18.94 1.64
N ASP A 95 -1.07 19.57 0.49
CA ASP A 95 -2.09 19.81 -0.54
C ASP A 95 -2.07 18.70 -1.60
N ILE A 96 -3.15 17.91 -1.65
CA ILE A 96 -3.32 16.83 -2.62
C ILE A 96 -3.28 17.34 -4.07
N ASN A 97 -3.66 18.60 -4.30
CA ASN A 97 -3.64 19.21 -5.63
C ASN A 97 -2.23 19.55 -6.11
N GLU A 98 -1.20 19.37 -5.28
CA GLU A 98 0.19 19.34 -5.75
C GLU A 98 0.48 18.11 -6.60
N PHE A 99 -0.32 17.05 -6.48
CA PHE A 99 -0.11 15.83 -7.23
C PHE A 99 -1.08 15.70 -8.40
N CYS A 100 -0.56 15.11 -9.47
CA CYS A 100 -1.35 14.68 -10.61
C CYS A 100 -0.91 13.27 -11.02
N LEU A 101 -1.87 12.38 -11.21
CA LEU A 101 -1.63 11.04 -11.71
C LEU A 101 -1.78 11.04 -13.24
N VAL A 102 -0.68 10.73 -13.93
CA VAL A 102 -0.61 10.79 -15.39
C VAL A 102 -0.51 9.38 -15.94
N TYR A 103 -1.47 8.99 -16.78
CA TYR A 103 -1.46 7.72 -17.51
C TYR A 103 -1.06 7.94 -18.96
N PHE A 104 -0.09 7.18 -19.44
CA PHE A 104 0.22 7.12 -20.86
C PHE A 104 -0.61 6.01 -21.49
N LYS A 105 -1.46 6.37 -22.45
CA LYS A 105 -2.41 5.46 -23.11
C LYS A 105 -2.30 5.59 -24.63
N PRO A 106 -2.41 4.51 -25.41
CA PRO A 106 -2.42 4.63 -26.85
C PRO A 106 -3.68 5.38 -27.35
N ASP A 107 -3.64 5.92 -28.57
CA ASP A 107 -4.79 6.61 -29.17
C ASP A 107 -5.94 5.66 -29.58
N LYS A 108 -5.60 4.39 -29.86
CA LYS A 108 -6.50 3.27 -30.18
C LYS A 108 -6.02 2.02 -29.45
N ASP A 109 -6.87 1.00 -29.37
CA ASP A 109 -6.60 -0.26 -28.66
C ASP A 109 -5.20 -0.85 -28.99
N ASP A 110 -4.42 -1.04 -27.92
CA ASP A 110 -3.20 -1.83 -27.72
C ASP A 110 -1.84 -1.48 -28.35
N GLU A 111 -1.70 -0.57 -29.32
CA GLU A 111 -0.34 -0.23 -29.80
C GLU A 111 0.31 0.92 -29.02
N TYR A 112 0.98 0.56 -27.93
CA TYR A 112 1.96 1.44 -27.29
C TYR A 112 3.10 1.74 -28.28
N ILE A 113 3.13 2.98 -28.77
CA ILE A 113 4.22 3.46 -29.63
C ILE A 113 5.49 3.58 -28.76
N LYS A 114 6.46 2.69 -28.99
CA LYS A 114 7.72 2.60 -28.23
C LYS A 114 8.53 3.90 -28.21
N THR A 115 8.44 4.69 -29.26
CA THR A 115 9.12 5.98 -29.39
C THR A 115 8.12 7.03 -29.79
N ASN A 116 7.60 7.72 -28.78
CA ASN A 116 6.64 8.78 -28.97
C ASN A 116 7.24 10.10 -28.47
N LEU A 117 7.49 11.02 -29.40
CA LEU A 117 8.06 12.33 -29.09
C LEU A 117 7.17 13.12 -28.12
N HIS A 118 5.85 12.96 -28.18
CA HIS A 118 4.93 13.64 -27.27
C HIS A 118 5.07 13.12 -25.83
N TYR A 119 5.18 11.81 -25.62
CA TYR A 119 5.48 11.24 -24.29
C TYR A 119 6.82 11.72 -23.75
N GLU A 120 7.86 11.74 -24.59
CA GLU A 120 9.17 12.26 -24.20
C GLU A 120 9.09 13.74 -23.79
N VAL A 121 8.36 14.56 -24.55
CA VAL A 121 8.13 15.96 -24.23
C VAL A 121 7.38 16.12 -22.91
N VAL A 122 6.36 15.30 -22.65
CA VAL A 122 5.63 15.33 -21.36
C VAL A 122 6.53 14.96 -20.20
N LEU A 123 7.35 13.90 -20.33
CA LEU A 123 8.30 13.50 -19.29
C LEU A 123 9.38 14.57 -19.04
N LYS A 124 9.86 15.24 -20.11
CA LYS A 124 10.97 16.22 -20.08
C LYS A 124 10.56 17.68 -19.90
N ARG A 125 9.27 18.02 -19.99
CA ARG A 125 8.81 19.42 -19.83
C ARG A 125 7.65 19.56 -18.86
N GLY A 126 7.11 18.43 -18.40
CA GLY A 126 5.91 18.40 -17.59
C GLY A 126 4.63 18.62 -18.40
N ILE A 127 3.53 18.73 -17.68
CA ILE A 127 2.20 19.09 -18.20
C ILE A 127 1.73 20.40 -17.57
N LEU A 128 0.99 21.20 -18.34
CA LEU A 128 0.37 22.43 -17.86
C LEU A 128 -1.12 22.18 -17.62
N LEU A 129 -1.57 22.33 -16.38
CA LEU A 129 -2.97 22.18 -15.97
C LEU A 129 -3.38 23.41 -15.19
N CYS A 130 -4.45 24.09 -15.61
CA CYS A 130 -5.00 25.27 -14.90
C CYS A 130 -3.93 26.31 -14.53
N ASN A 131 -3.04 26.63 -15.48
CA ASN A 131 -1.91 27.56 -15.30
C ASN A 131 -0.86 27.14 -14.25
N ARG A 132 -0.82 25.85 -13.89
CA ARG A 132 0.20 25.25 -13.01
C ARG A 132 0.93 24.17 -13.76
N ARG A 133 2.25 24.10 -13.61
CA ARG A 133 3.06 23.08 -14.26
C ARG A 133 3.32 21.94 -13.30
N TYR A 134 3.20 20.72 -13.81
CA TYR A 134 3.45 19.49 -13.09
C TYR A 134 4.56 18.72 -13.80
N TYR A 135 5.53 18.23 -13.04
CA TYR A 135 6.68 17.50 -13.56
C TYR A 135 6.72 16.07 -13.03
N LEU A 136 7.32 15.15 -13.78
CA LEU A 136 7.50 13.77 -13.36
C LEU A 136 8.19 13.72 -12.00
N PHE A 137 7.51 13.14 -11.01
CA PHE A 137 7.99 13.04 -9.64
C PHE A 137 8.48 11.64 -9.32
N GLY A 138 7.70 10.61 -9.67
CA GLY A 138 8.07 9.21 -9.51
C GLY A 138 6.95 8.24 -9.88
N ALA A 139 7.19 6.96 -9.69
CA ALA A 139 6.20 5.90 -9.90
C ALA A 139 6.61 4.67 -9.08
N SER A 140 5.63 3.90 -8.63
CA SER A 140 5.89 2.56 -8.10
C SER A 140 6.09 1.54 -9.23
N ASN A 141 6.65 0.37 -8.93
CA ASN A 141 6.89 -0.66 -9.96
C ASN A 141 5.61 -1.10 -10.69
N SER A 142 4.48 -1.24 -9.97
CA SER A 142 3.21 -1.59 -10.60
C SER A 142 2.72 -0.46 -11.52
N GLN A 143 2.94 0.80 -11.12
CA GLN A 143 2.58 1.95 -11.94
C GLN A 143 3.42 2.04 -13.22
N LEU A 144 4.72 1.74 -13.15
CA LEU A 144 5.59 1.64 -14.34
C LEU A 144 5.06 0.60 -15.33
N GLN A 145 4.64 -0.57 -14.86
CA GLN A 145 4.03 -1.62 -15.69
C GLN A 145 2.70 -1.19 -16.31
N GLN A 146 1.95 -0.35 -15.60
CA GLN A 146 0.68 0.21 -16.05
C GLN A 146 0.84 1.53 -16.83
N HIS A 147 2.07 1.95 -17.14
CA HIS A 147 2.38 3.22 -17.78
C HIS A 147 1.73 4.44 -17.08
N SER A 148 1.70 4.42 -15.76
CA SER A 148 1.19 5.50 -14.91
C SER A 148 2.31 6.10 -14.06
N TYR A 149 2.22 7.40 -13.83
CA TYR A 149 3.29 8.17 -13.19
C TYR A 149 2.71 9.27 -12.31
N TRP A 150 3.35 9.51 -11.17
CA TRP A 150 3.06 10.66 -10.34
C TRP A 150 3.83 11.87 -10.85
N PHE A 151 3.09 12.94 -11.09
CA PHE A 151 3.63 14.25 -11.37
C PHE A 151 3.35 15.17 -10.18
N ILE A 152 4.25 16.10 -9.92
CA ILE A 152 4.15 17.07 -8.83
C ILE A 152 4.21 18.50 -9.39
N ARG A 153 3.41 19.38 -8.81
CA ARG A 153 3.44 20.81 -9.09
C ARG A 153 4.80 21.38 -8.68
N ALA A 154 5.44 22.08 -9.60
CA ALA A 154 6.67 22.83 -9.36
C ALA A 154 6.84 23.89 -10.46
N ASP A 155 7.71 24.87 -10.21
CA ASP A 155 8.07 25.91 -11.16
C ASP A 155 9.33 25.53 -11.97
N SER A 156 10.21 24.70 -11.41
CA SER A 156 11.44 24.24 -12.07
C SER A 156 11.83 22.79 -11.71
N TYR A 157 12.86 22.26 -12.38
CA TYR A 157 13.39 20.92 -12.08
C TYR A 157 14.14 20.88 -10.74
N GLU A 158 14.80 21.98 -10.38
CA GLU A 158 15.49 22.13 -9.11
C GLU A 158 14.51 22.01 -7.93
N GLU A 159 13.33 22.61 -8.02
CA GLU A 159 12.27 22.45 -7.01
C GLU A 159 11.78 20.99 -6.94
N VAL A 160 11.68 20.28 -8.07
CA VAL A 160 11.33 18.85 -8.07
C VAL A 160 12.36 18.03 -7.30
N ASP A 161 13.65 18.32 -7.50
CA ASP A 161 14.73 17.62 -6.82
C ASP A 161 14.78 17.97 -5.32
N GLU A 162 14.53 19.23 -4.94
CA GLU A 162 14.33 19.63 -3.55
C GLU A 162 13.17 18.87 -2.89
N LYS A 163 12.04 18.72 -3.60
CA LYS A 163 10.90 17.91 -3.11
C LYS A 163 11.27 16.44 -2.99
N ARG A 164 12.05 15.87 -3.93
CA ARG A 164 12.52 14.47 -3.81
C ARG A 164 13.47 14.28 -2.63
N ALA A 165 14.30 15.27 -2.29
CA ALA A 165 15.18 15.21 -1.12
C ALA A 165 14.40 15.07 0.20
N LYS A 166 13.14 15.54 0.25
CA LYS A 166 12.24 15.34 1.41
C LYS A 166 11.77 13.89 1.57
N LEU A 167 11.86 13.06 0.52
CA LEU A 167 11.52 11.63 0.57
C LEU A 167 12.65 10.77 1.14
N GLY A 168 13.80 11.37 1.48
CA GLY A 168 14.93 10.69 2.08
C GLY A 168 16.24 10.92 1.34
N ASP A 169 17.31 10.33 1.89
CA ASP A 169 18.64 10.44 1.30
C ASP A 169 18.86 9.38 0.23
N PHE A 170 19.05 9.84 -1.01
CA PHE A 170 19.37 9.02 -2.17
C PHE A 170 20.78 9.28 -2.73
N SER A 171 21.58 10.13 -2.07
CA SER A 171 22.89 10.59 -2.56
C SER A 171 23.89 9.44 -2.75
N GLY A 172 23.78 8.38 -1.94
CA GLY A 172 24.60 7.17 -2.05
C GLY A 172 24.25 6.25 -3.22
N ILE A 173 23.18 6.55 -3.99
CA ILE A 173 22.71 5.68 -5.08
C ILE A 173 23.20 6.20 -6.43
N THR A 174 24.22 5.54 -6.99
CA THR A 174 24.81 5.93 -8.29
C THR A 174 24.11 5.28 -9.49
N ASN A 175 23.37 4.20 -9.29
CA ASN A 175 22.67 3.50 -10.36
C ASN A 175 21.23 4.01 -10.51
N VAL A 176 20.89 4.50 -11.71
CA VAL A 176 19.56 5.08 -12.02
C VAL A 176 18.42 4.09 -11.77
N GLY A 177 18.59 2.82 -12.15
CA GLY A 177 17.57 1.79 -11.92
C GLY A 177 17.31 1.56 -10.43
N LYS A 178 18.38 1.49 -9.62
CA LYS A 178 18.28 1.39 -8.16
C LYS A 178 17.62 2.65 -7.57
N TYR A 179 17.96 3.84 -8.07
CA TYR A 179 17.36 5.10 -7.62
C TYR A 179 15.85 5.09 -7.85
N ILE A 180 15.40 4.81 -9.08
CA ILE A 180 13.97 4.74 -9.42
C ILE A 180 13.25 3.69 -8.56
N THR A 181 13.86 2.52 -8.36
CA THR A 181 13.28 1.46 -7.54
C THR A 181 13.10 1.87 -6.08
N ARG A 182 14.09 2.56 -5.49
CA ARG A 182 14.04 3.02 -4.09
C ARG A 182 13.08 4.19 -3.90
N LEU A 183 13.09 5.16 -4.81
CA LEU A 183 12.12 6.25 -4.85
C LEU A 183 10.69 5.72 -5.00
N GLY A 184 10.50 4.71 -5.86
CA GLY A 184 9.20 4.06 -6.13
C GLY A 184 8.56 3.38 -4.91
N LEU A 185 9.31 3.11 -3.85
CA LEU A 185 8.76 2.57 -2.60
C LEU A 185 7.75 3.52 -1.95
N TRP A 186 7.97 4.82 -2.07
CA TRP A 186 7.08 5.85 -1.53
C TRP A 186 5.73 5.92 -2.23
N PHE A 187 5.69 5.58 -3.51
CA PHE A 187 4.49 5.66 -4.37
C PHE A 187 3.64 4.40 -4.36
N SER A 188 4.09 3.35 -3.67
CA SER A 188 3.32 2.13 -3.57
C SER A 188 2.06 2.36 -2.73
N LYS A 189 0.91 1.88 -3.22
CA LYS A 189 -0.35 1.89 -2.48
C LYS A 189 -0.19 1.07 -1.20
N THR A 190 -0.42 1.68 -0.04
CA THR A 190 -0.34 1.02 1.27
C THR A 190 -1.31 1.66 2.25
N MET A 191 -1.89 0.83 3.12
CA MET A 191 -2.58 1.32 4.32
C MET A 191 -1.54 1.63 5.41
N PRO A 192 -1.59 2.80 6.06
CA PRO A 192 -0.73 3.11 7.19
C PRO A 192 -1.15 2.26 8.40
N SER A 193 -0.17 1.63 9.05
CA SER A 193 -0.37 0.89 10.31
C SER A 193 -0.76 1.78 11.49
N LYS A 194 -0.63 3.12 11.33
CA LYS A 194 -0.77 4.14 12.39
C LYS A 194 0.20 3.94 13.56
N ILE A 195 1.33 3.29 13.29
CA ILE A 195 2.36 3.00 14.28
C ILE A 195 3.68 3.58 13.77
N THR A 196 4.39 4.28 14.64
CA THR A 196 5.75 4.75 14.40
C THR A 196 6.70 3.81 15.11
N LEU A 197 7.66 3.28 14.36
CA LEU A 197 8.69 2.38 14.89
C LEU A 197 9.99 3.16 15.09
N LYS A 198 10.62 2.98 16.25
CA LYS A 198 11.96 3.50 16.53
C LYS A 198 13.01 2.45 16.18
N TYR A 199 14.08 2.86 15.52
CA TYR A 199 15.21 1.96 15.29
C TYR A 199 15.97 1.75 16.60
N ALA A 200 16.28 0.49 16.90
CA ALA A 200 17.06 0.09 18.05
C ALA A 200 18.13 -0.90 17.59
N GLU A 201 19.41 -0.60 17.85
CA GLU A 201 20.54 -1.45 17.46
C GLU A 201 20.46 -2.80 18.19
N ASP A 202 20.22 -2.75 19.49
CA ASP A 202 19.88 -3.91 20.33
C ASP A 202 18.49 -3.69 20.96
N PHE A 203 17.91 -4.73 21.56
CA PHE A 203 16.78 -4.57 22.49
C PHE A 203 17.27 -3.79 23.72
N ASP A 204 17.39 -2.48 23.56
CA ASP A 204 17.83 -1.58 24.60
C ASP A 204 16.74 -1.50 25.67
N GLN A 205 17.08 -1.95 26.88
CA GLN A 205 16.19 -1.90 28.04
C GLN A 205 15.83 -0.47 28.46
N SER A 206 16.47 0.55 27.88
CA SER A 206 16.12 1.96 28.06
C SER A 206 14.89 2.41 27.26
N ILE A 207 14.45 1.59 26.30
CA ILE A 207 13.20 1.81 25.56
C ILE A 207 12.05 1.72 26.56
N GLN A 208 11.29 2.81 26.69
CA GLN A 208 10.12 2.82 27.55
C GLN A 208 9.13 1.74 27.07
N ASN A 209 8.51 1.01 28.00
CA ASN A 209 7.59 -0.11 27.74
C ASN A 209 6.45 0.18 26.74
N SER A 210 6.21 1.45 26.35
CA SER A 210 5.19 1.86 25.39
C SER A 210 5.68 2.10 23.95
N ASP A 211 6.99 2.05 23.69
CA ASP A 211 7.55 2.35 22.37
C ASP A 211 7.69 1.08 21.50
N TYR A 212 7.10 1.11 20.30
CA TYR A 212 7.32 0.06 19.31
C TYR A 212 8.68 0.24 18.62
N CYS A 213 9.46 -0.83 18.54
CA CYS A 213 10.82 -0.78 18.03
C CYS A 213 11.05 -1.74 16.86
N VAL A 214 12.08 -1.45 16.08
CA VAL A 214 12.58 -2.30 15.00
C VAL A 214 14.08 -2.47 15.15
N THR A 215 14.54 -3.71 15.05
CA THR A 215 15.96 -4.05 14.93
C THR A 215 16.19 -4.80 13.60
N MET A 216 17.43 -4.81 13.14
CA MET A 216 17.83 -5.58 11.97
C MET A 216 18.38 -6.92 12.42
N ILE A 217 17.85 -8.00 11.85
CA ILE A 217 18.36 -9.35 12.06
C ILE A 217 19.16 -9.79 10.83
N ASP A 218 20.21 -10.57 11.07
CA ASP A 218 20.99 -11.15 9.99
C ASP A 218 20.17 -12.18 9.20
N ASP A 219 20.38 -12.16 7.89
CA ASP A 219 19.79 -13.16 7.01
C ASP A 219 20.30 -14.56 7.32
N ILE A 220 19.40 -15.54 7.33
CA ILE A 220 19.75 -16.95 7.44
C ILE A 220 20.32 -17.40 6.08
N LYS A 221 21.62 -17.71 6.08
CA LYS A 221 22.34 -18.17 4.89
C LYS A 221 22.89 -19.58 5.10
N ARG A 222 22.75 -20.44 4.09
CA ARG A 222 23.35 -21.79 4.06
C ARG A 222 23.75 -22.16 2.64
N ASN A 223 24.98 -22.67 2.47
CA ASN A 223 25.52 -23.07 1.17
C ASN A 223 25.37 -21.98 0.09
N ASP A 224 25.70 -20.74 0.42
CA ASP A 224 25.58 -19.55 -0.46
C ASP A 224 24.15 -19.13 -0.85
N TYR A 225 23.13 -19.80 -0.32
CA TYR A 225 21.72 -19.39 -0.49
C TYR A 225 21.24 -18.58 0.72
N CYS A 226 20.54 -17.48 0.45
CA CYS A 226 19.79 -16.74 1.45
C CYS A 226 18.35 -17.29 1.55
N PHE A 227 17.91 -17.64 2.75
CA PHE A 227 16.59 -18.23 3.00
C PHE A 227 15.57 -17.23 3.53
N THR A 228 16.02 -16.05 3.96
CA THR A 228 15.19 -15.02 4.60
C THR A 228 15.18 -13.69 3.85
N ASP A 229 15.65 -13.66 2.60
CA ASP A 229 15.69 -12.42 1.80
C ASP A 229 14.31 -11.77 1.73
N GLY A 230 14.21 -10.55 2.29
CA GLY A 230 12.98 -9.78 2.33
C GLY A 230 11.95 -10.27 3.36
N ASN A 231 12.33 -11.10 4.31
CA ASN A 231 11.46 -11.60 5.38
C ASN A 231 11.94 -11.12 6.76
N GLY A 232 11.00 -10.93 7.68
CA GLY A 232 11.29 -10.59 9.06
C GLY A 232 10.20 -11.05 10.02
N PHE A 233 10.31 -10.64 11.28
CA PHE A 233 9.36 -10.96 12.32
C PHE A 233 8.58 -9.74 12.80
N ILE A 234 7.35 -9.97 13.27
CA ILE A 234 6.52 -9.02 14.00
C ILE A 234 6.07 -9.67 15.31
N SER A 235 6.11 -8.93 16.42
CA SER A 235 5.62 -9.45 17.70
C SER A 235 4.10 -9.65 17.67
N LYS A 236 3.58 -10.57 18.49
CA LYS A 236 2.14 -10.83 18.58
C LYS A 236 1.35 -9.59 18.99
N GLY A 237 1.83 -8.85 19.99
CA GLY A 237 1.22 -7.60 20.44
C GLY A 237 1.13 -6.57 19.31
N LEU A 238 2.24 -6.33 18.60
CA LEU A 238 2.27 -5.39 17.47
C LEU A 238 1.37 -5.85 16.32
N ALA A 239 1.36 -7.15 15.99
CA ALA A 239 0.48 -7.71 14.96
C ALA A 239 -1.01 -7.43 15.26
N LYS A 240 -1.45 -7.65 16.49
CA LYS A 240 -2.82 -7.34 16.93
C LYS A 240 -3.14 -5.86 16.80
N VAL A 241 -2.24 -4.98 17.26
CA VAL A 241 -2.45 -3.52 17.17
C VAL A 241 -2.53 -3.08 15.70
N VAL A 242 -1.66 -3.58 14.83
CA VAL A 242 -1.72 -3.30 13.39
C VAL A 242 -3.03 -3.81 12.80
N ALA A 243 -3.44 -5.03 13.11
CA ALA A 243 -4.71 -5.60 12.61
C ALA A 243 -5.90 -4.71 13.00
N LYS A 244 -5.99 -4.33 14.28
CA LYS A 244 -7.02 -3.42 14.80
C LYS A 244 -7.01 -2.06 14.09
N ASN A 245 -5.83 -1.47 13.90
CA ASN A 245 -5.70 -0.18 13.20
C ASN A 245 -6.10 -0.22 11.73
N LEU A 246 -5.97 -1.39 11.10
CA LEU A 246 -6.41 -1.66 9.73
C LEU A 246 -7.89 -2.06 9.64
N GLY A 247 -8.62 -2.09 10.75
CA GLY A 247 -10.04 -2.42 10.79
C GLY A 247 -10.34 -3.92 10.78
N TYR A 248 -9.34 -4.78 11.02
CA TYR A 248 -9.59 -6.21 11.17
C TYR A 248 -10.28 -6.47 12.52
N PRO A 249 -11.31 -7.33 12.56
CA PRO A 249 -11.91 -7.73 13.81
C PRO A 249 -10.89 -8.54 14.62
N THR A 250 -10.40 -7.97 15.72
CA THR A 250 -9.40 -8.62 16.58
C THR A 250 -10.00 -9.39 17.74
N GLU A 251 -11.28 -9.16 18.04
CA GLU A 251 -12.03 -9.76 19.14
C GLU A 251 -13.35 -10.29 18.58
N TYR A 252 -13.44 -11.61 18.39
CA TYR A 252 -14.67 -12.27 17.97
C TYR A 252 -14.81 -13.61 18.70
N LEU A 253 -15.90 -13.79 19.45
CA LEU A 253 -16.19 -15.02 20.22
C LEU A 253 -15.00 -15.49 21.10
N ASP A 254 -14.38 -14.57 21.84
CA ASP A 254 -13.21 -14.82 22.70
C ASP A 254 -11.94 -15.32 21.99
N LEU A 255 -11.89 -15.22 20.65
CA LEU A 255 -10.72 -15.55 19.85
C LEU A 255 -9.93 -14.29 19.48
N ASP A 256 -8.62 -14.38 19.68
CA ASP A 256 -7.65 -13.41 19.15
C ASP A 256 -7.44 -13.66 17.65
N ILE A 257 -8.10 -12.87 16.81
CA ILE A 257 -8.02 -13.00 15.35
C ILE A 257 -7.12 -11.89 14.78
N TYR A 258 -6.00 -12.27 14.18
CA TYR A 258 -5.12 -11.35 13.46
C TYR A 258 -4.34 -12.10 12.37
N PRO A 259 -3.93 -11.42 11.28
CA PRO A 259 -3.12 -12.04 10.23
C PRO A 259 -1.81 -12.62 10.76
N SER A 260 -1.45 -13.83 10.31
CA SER A 260 -0.17 -14.45 10.65
C SER A 260 1.02 -13.82 9.92
N ALA A 261 0.77 -13.05 8.87
CA ALA A 261 1.79 -12.38 8.07
C ALA A 261 1.28 -11.06 7.49
N TYR A 262 2.21 -10.10 7.32
CA TYR A 262 1.92 -8.76 6.80
C TYR A 262 2.95 -8.41 5.73
N GLN A 263 2.48 -7.96 4.57
CA GLN A 263 3.38 -7.37 3.58
C GLN A 263 3.62 -5.89 3.94
N ILE A 264 4.87 -5.54 4.21
CA ILE A 264 5.23 -4.21 4.71
C ILE A 264 5.99 -3.37 3.69
N ARG A 265 5.84 -2.06 3.84
CA ARG A 265 6.77 -1.06 3.33
C ARG A 265 7.09 -0.11 4.46
N MET A 266 8.30 -0.17 4.97
CA MET A 266 8.75 0.59 6.13
C MET A 266 10.10 1.20 5.84
N ALA A 267 10.19 2.54 5.84
CA ALA A 267 11.39 3.26 5.40
C ALA A 267 11.90 2.69 4.05
N GLY A 268 13.17 2.25 4.00
CA GLY A 268 13.78 1.58 2.83
C GLY A 268 13.50 0.07 2.71
N CYS A 269 12.84 -0.54 3.69
CA CYS A 269 12.50 -1.96 3.74
C CYS A 269 11.17 -2.26 3.05
N LYS A 270 11.15 -3.36 2.29
CA LYS A 270 9.96 -3.93 1.64
C LYS A 270 10.07 -5.44 1.76
N GLY A 271 8.99 -6.09 2.18
CA GLY A 271 9.04 -7.51 2.43
C GLY A 271 7.80 -8.06 3.11
N LEU A 272 7.93 -9.26 3.64
CA LEU A 272 6.95 -9.92 4.49
C LEU A 272 7.47 -9.93 5.93
N VAL A 273 6.60 -9.64 6.90
CA VAL A 273 6.86 -9.96 8.31
C VAL A 273 5.86 -11.00 8.76
N VAL A 274 6.34 -12.03 9.46
CA VAL A 274 5.51 -13.10 10.01
C VAL A 274 5.47 -12.98 11.52
N VAL A 275 4.33 -13.32 12.10
CA VAL A 275 4.16 -13.31 13.56
C VAL A 275 5.17 -14.26 14.17
N GLU A 276 6.00 -13.77 15.08
CA GLU A 276 7.03 -14.58 15.70
C GLU A 276 6.38 -15.66 16.59
N PRO A 277 6.62 -16.96 16.32
CA PRO A 277 5.97 -18.03 17.10
C PRO A 277 6.32 -17.96 18.59
N LYS A 278 7.57 -17.59 18.88
CA LYS A 278 8.15 -17.50 20.23
C LYS A 278 7.86 -16.19 20.94
N SER A 279 7.25 -15.20 20.28
CA SER A 279 6.87 -13.94 20.92
C SER A 279 5.85 -14.25 22.03
N THR A 280 6.17 -13.79 23.24
CA THR A 280 5.19 -13.58 24.31
C THR A 280 4.28 -12.40 23.94
N SER A 281 3.09 -12.36 24.51
CA SER A 281 2.00 -11.44 24.13
C SER A 281 2.30 -9.94 24.35
N ASP A 282 3.40 -9.63 25.05
CA ASP A 282 3.84 -8.29 25.45
C ASP A 282 4.99 -7.79 24.56
#